data_AF-A0A2S9F7Z0-F1
#
_entry.id   AF-A0A2S9F7Z0-F1
#
_cell.length_a   1.000
_cell.length_b   1.000
_cell.length_c   1.000
_cell.angle_alpha   90.00
_cell.angle_beta   90.00
_cell.angle_gamma   90.00
#
_symmetry.space_group_name_H-M   'P 1'
#
loop_
_entity.id
_entity.type
_entity.pdbx_description
1 polymer ?
#
loop_
_entity_poly.entity_id
_entity_poly.type
_entity_poly.pdbx_seq_one_letter_code
_entity_poly.pdbx_strand_id
1 'polypeptide(L)' 'MTLFEKNAIISGIGISRIGRRTGIPGLELTVDAAREAISDAGLSPSDIDGVATLGDVPLAQLTPQLGIDAADRGS' A
#
# COMPACT_ATOMS: atom_id res chain seq x y z
N MET A 1 10.75 -0.05 30.16
CA MET A 1 9.60 -0.51 29.35
C MET A 1 9.72 0.13 27.98
N THR A 2 9.76 -0.69 26.93
CA THR A 2 9.62 -0.21 25.55
C THR A 2 8.14 0.00 25.27
N LEU A 3 7.83 1.11 24.62
CA LEU A 3 6.48 1.50 24.23
C LEU A 3 6.37 1.26 22.72
N PHE A 4 5.42 0.44 22.28
CA PHE A 4 5.32 0.00 20.88
C PHE A 4 5.18 1.17 19.91
N GLU A 5 4.43 2.21 20.31
CA GLU A 5 4.19 3.41 19.53
C GLU A 5 5.47 4.22 19.26
N LYS A 6 6.55 4.00 20.02
CA LYS A 6 7.85 4.65 19.80
C LYS A 6 8.75 3.91 18.82
N ASN A 7 8.35 2.73 18.37
CA ASN A 7 9.11 1.87 17.47
C ASN A 7 8.50 1.78 16.06
N ALA A 8 7.44 2.53 15.80
CA ALA A 8 6.80 2.59 14.48
C ALA A 8 6.95 4.00 13.91
N ILE A 9 7.12 4.07 12.59
CA ILE A 9 7.15 5.33 11.85
C ILE A 9 6.28 5.21 10.60
N ILE A 10 5.82 6.35 10.10
CA ILE A 10 5.33 6.47 8.72
C ILE A 10 6.51 6.93 7.90
N SER A 11 7.11 6.02 7.13
CA SER A 11 8.30 6.31 6.33
C SER A 11 7.99 6.87 4.96
N GLY A 12 6.78 6.66 4.43
CA GLY A 12 6.37 7.21 3.14
C GLY A 12 4.85 7.33 3.01
N ILE A 13 4.42 8.24 2.13
CA ILE A 13 3.02 8.49 1.79
C ILE A 13 2.83 8.52 0.27
N GLY A 14 1.64 8.16 -0.20
CA GLY A 14 1.33 8.15 -1.64
C GLY A 14 -0.16 8.35 -1.88
N ILE A 15 -0.51 9.02 -2.97
CA ILE A 15 -1.88 9.31 -3.34
C ILE A 15 -2.08 9.14 -4.83
N SER A 16 -3.11 8.39 -5.21
CA SER A 16 -3.44 8.21 -6.61
C SER A 16 -4.03 9.47 -7.22
N ARG A 17 -4.21 9.43 -8.54
CA ARG A 17 -4.93 10.49 -9.27
C ARG A 17 -6.35 10.62 -8.71
N ILE A 18 -6.68 11.83 -8.25
CA ILE A 18 -8.02 12.15 -7.75
C ILE A 18 -8.86 12.77 -8.87
N GLY A 19 -10.08 12.27 -9.03
CA GLY A 19 -11.05 12.87 -9.94
C GLY A 19 -12.44 12.25 -9.82
N ARG A 20 -13.42 12.86 -10.49
CA ARG A 20 -14.79 12.33 -10.58
C ARG A 20 -14.99 11.67 -11.93
N ARG A 21 -15.65 10.51 -11.94
CA ARG A 21 -15.99 9.77 -13.18
C ARG A 21 -14.76 9.57 -14.07
N THR A 22 -13.61 9.27 -13.46
CA THR A 22 -12.32 9.15 -14.14
C THR A 22 -12.27 7.98 -15.13
N GLY A 23 -13.13 6.98 -14.94
CA GLY A 23 -13.08 5.73 -15.71
C GLY A 23 -11.89 4.84 -15.36
N ILE A 24 -11.06 5.24 -14.38
CA ILE A 24 -9.88 4.49 -13.95
C ILE A 24 -10.33 3.41 -12.95
N PRO A 25 -9.93 2.14 -13.13
CA PRO A 25 -10.24 1.08 -12.17
C PRO A 25 -9.69 1.39 -10.78
N GLY A 26 -10.45 1.06 -9.73
CA GLY A 26 -10.01 1.25 -8.34
C GLY A 26 -8.70 0.54 -8.03
N LEU A 27 -8.48 -0.64 -8.62
CA LEU A 27 -7.23 -1.40 -8.49
C LEU A 27 -6.01 -0.63 -9.02
N GLU A 28 -6.13 0.03 -10.18
CA GLU A 28 -5.04 0.87 -10.70
C GLU A 28 -4.77 2.06 -9.78
N LEU A 29 -5.82 2.69 -9.24
CA LEU A 29 -5.66 3.77 -8.26
C LEU A 29 -4.97 3.28 -6.99
N THR A 30 -5.33 2.11 -6.46
CA THR A 30 -4.66 1.53 -5.29
C THR A 30 -3.20 1.20 -5.57
N VAL A 31 -2.90 0.64 -6.75
CA VAL A 31 -1.52 0.33 -7.16
C VAL A 31 -0.68 1.59 -7.32
N ASP A 32 -1.23 2.64 -7.96
CA ASP A 32 -0.55 3.93 -8.13
C ASP A 32 -0.18 4.53 -6.77
N ALA A 33 -1.14 4.61 -5.84
CA ALA A 33 -0.90 5.17 -4.50
C ALA A 33 0.13 4.35 -3.70
N ALA A 34 0.03 3.03 -3.73
CA ALA A 34 0.94 2.16 -3.00
C ALA A 34 2.38 2.23 -3.54
N ARG A 35 2.56 2.31 -4.87
CA ARG A 35 3.89 2.47 -5.48
C ARG A 35 4.54 3.80 -5.11
N GLU A 36 3.76 4.88 -5.10
CA GLU A 36 4.26 6.19 -4.67
C GLU A 36 4.69 6.16 -3.20
N ALA A 37 3.88 5.58 -2.31
CA ALA A 37 4.21 5.45 -0.89
C ALA A 37 5.47 4.62 -0.63
N ILE A 38 5.64 3.50 -1.35
CA ILE A 38 6.84 2.66 -1.26
C ILE A 38 8.09 3.44 -1.73
N SER A 39 7.96 4.18 -2.84
CA SER A 39 9.05 4.99 -3.37
C SER A 39 9.42 6.16 -2.45
N ASP A 40 8.44 6.82 -1.83
CA ASP A 40 8.65 7.92 -0.88
C ASP A 40 9.38 7.43 0.38
N ALA A 41 9.08 6.20 0.82
CA ALA A 41 9.82 5.52 1.89
C ALA A 41 11.26 5.13 1.50
N GLY A 42 11.64 5.26 0.22
CA GLY A 42 12.94 4.81 -0.29
C GLY A 42 13.10 3.29 -0.30
N LEU A 43 11.99 2.55 -0.33
CA LEU A 43 11.96 1.09 -0.31
C LEU A 43 11.69 0.51 -1.69
N SER A 44 11.92 -0.79 -1.82
CA SER A 44 11.46 -1.60 -2.94
C SER A 44 10.20 -2.40 -2.54
N PRO A 45 9.36 -2.81 -3.51
CA PRO A 45 8.21 -3.65 -3.20
C PRO A 45 8.59 -4.96 -2.47
N SER A 46 9.76 -5.54 -2.77
CA SER A 46 10.27 -6.74 -2.10
C SER A 46 10.59 -6.56 -0.62
N ASP A 47 10.66 -5.32 -0.12
CA ASP A 47 10.88 -5.03 1.29
C ASP A 47 9.57 -5.09 2.12
N ILE A 48 8.42 -5.24 1.46
CA ILE A 48 7.09 -5.21 2.10
C ILE A 48 6.64 -6.63 2.46
N ASP A 49 6.51 -6.91 3.75
CA ASP A 49 6.16 -8.22 4.30
C ASP A 49 4.70 -8.33 4.78
N GLY A 50 3.96 -7.21 4.76
CA GLY A 50 2.61 -7.13 5.27
C GLY A 50 1.81 -6.00 4.63
N VAL A 51 0.52 -6.26 4.39
CA VAL A 51 -0.44 -5.24 3.96
C VAL A 51 -1.65 -5.30 4.88
N ALA A 52 -2.11 -4.13 5.30
CA ALA A 52 -3.42 -3.96 5.94
C ALA A 52 -4.23 -3.00 5.08
N THR A 53 -5.46 -3.39 4.75
CA THR A 53 -6.35 -2.57 3.90
C THR A 53 -7.79 -2.67 4.39
N LEU A 54 -8.54 -1.60 4.22
CA LEU A 54 -9.98 -1.54 4.40
C LEU A 54 -10.56 -0.95 3.11
N GLY A 55 -10.90 -1.80 2.15
CA GLY A 55 -11.36 -1.35 0.84
C GLY A 55 -11.79 -2.46 -0.09
N ASP A 56 -12.38 -2.06 -1.22
CA ASP A 56 -13.04 -2.98 -2.16
C ASP A 56 -12.08 -3.75 -3.08
N VAL A 57 -10.80 -3.37 -3.10
CA VAL A 57 -9.78 -4.02 -3.92
C VAL A 57 -9.21 -5.22 -3.15
N PRO A 58 -9.45 -6.48 -3.60
CA PRO A 58 -8.96 -7.65 -2.90
C PRO A 58 -7.43 -7.71 -2.93
N LEU A 59 -6.82 -8.09 -1.80
CA LEU A 59 -5.35 -8.22 -1.71
C LEU A 59 -4.78 -9.18 -2.74
N ALA A 60 -5.48 -10.27 -3.03
CA ALA A 60 -5.09 -11.24 -4.06
C ALA A 60 -4.94 -10.63 -5.46
N GLN A 61 -5.60 -9.50 -5.75
CA GLN A 61 -5.45 -8.77 -7.01
C GLN A 61 -4.39 -7.67 -6.93
N LEU A 62 -4.17 -7.11 -5.73
CA LEU A 62 -3.23 -6.02 -5.49
C LEU A 62 -1.77 -6.52 -5.43
N THR A 63 -1.50 -7.54 -4.62
CA THR A 63 -0.12 -7.99 -4.34
C THR A 63 0.63 -8.42 -5.61
N PRO A 64 0.02 -9.13 -6.59
CA PRO A 64 0.74 -9.47 -7.82
C PRO A 64 1.06 -8.25 -8.68
N GLN A 65 0.23 -7.20 -8.64
CA GLN A 65 0.48 -5.97 -9.41
C GLN A 65 1.56 -5.10 -8.80
N LEU A 66 1.70 -5.11 -7.48
CA LEU A 66 2.81 -4.44 -6.80
C LEU A 66 4.11 -5.25 -6.86
N GLY A 67 4.04 -6.54 -7.18
CA GLY A 67 5.19 -7.44 -7.14
C GLY A 67 5.65 -7.71 -5.71
N ILE A 68 4.71 -7.79 -4.76
CA ILE A 68 4.98 -8.02 -3.35
C ILE A 68 4.50 -9.41 -2.92
N ASP A 69 5.27 -10.04 -2.04
CA ASP A 69 4.89 -11.28 -1.36
C ASP A 69 4.55 -10.96 0.11
N ALA A 70 3.45 -10.23 0.28
CA ALA A 70 3.06 -9.67 1.56
C ALA A 70 1.87 -10.43 2.17
N ALA A 71 1.95 -10.70 3.47
CA ALA A 71 0.86 -11.32 4.21
C ALA A 71 -0.27 -10.31 4.48
N ASP A 72 -1.52 -10.79 4.50
CA ASP A 72 -2.64 -9.98 5.01
C ASP A 72 -2.49 -9.81 6.53
N ARG A 73 -2.47 -8.54 6.97
CA ARG A 73 -2.42 -8.11 8.38
C ARG A 73 -3.65 -7.27 8.75
N GLY A 74 -4.62 -7.11 7.84
CA GLY A 74 -5.90 -6.46 8.08
C GLY A 74 -6.87 -7.48 8.68
N SER A 75 -7.00 -7.45 10.01
CA SER A 75 -7.96 -8.27 10.77
C SER A 75 -9.40 -8.12 10.33
#